data_AF-A0A2S0VLQ8-F1
#
_entry.id   AF-A0A2S0VLQ8-F1
#
_cell.length_a   1.000
_cell.length_b   1.000
_cell.length_c   1.000
_cell.angle_alpha   90.00
_cell.angle_beta   90.00
_cell.angle_gamma   90.00
#
_symmetry.space_group_name_H-M   'P 1'
#
loop_
_entity.id
_entity.type
_entity.pdbx_description
1 polymer ?
#
loop_
_entity_poly.entity_id
_entity_poly.type
_entity_poly.pdbx_seq_one_letter_code
_entity_poly.pdbx_strand_id
1 'polypeptide(L)'
;MKILTFLLFFLTSFITYANELCPTNKNIAEDMRIPESHYSKENADLALKKLQGIVQGSDKKYEWITVPNALKTIEGYILKRDAISAKGAMQEYHLSAFCTFMESSAWYD
;
A
#
# COMPACT_ATOMS: atom_id res chain seq x y z
N MET A 1 -12.36 -17.71 47.54
CA MET A 1 -11.13 -17.38 46.77
C MET A 1 -10.99 -18.29 45.55
N LYS A 2 -11.88 -18.15 44.57
CA LYS A 2 -11.84 -18.77 43.23
C LYS A 2 -12.63 -17.80 42.35
N ILE A 3 -12.28 -17.64 41.08
CA ILE A 3 -12.81 -16.60 40.15
C ILE A 3 -12.00 -15.29 40.19
N LEU A 4 -10.68 -15.35 39.97
CA LEU A 4 -9.94 -14.17 39.48
C LEU A 4 -8.73 -14.56 38.63
N THR A 5 -8.84 -15.65 37.85
CA THR A 5 -7.70 -16.21 37.11
C THR A 5 -8.02 -16.61 35.68
N PHE A 6 -9.17 -16.18 35.14
CA PHE A 6 -9.63 -16.60 33.80
C PHE A 6 -9.69 -15.46 32.76
N LEU A 7 -9.29 -14.24 33.11
CA LEU A 7 -9.40 -13.08 32.22
C LEU A 7 -8.08 -12.60 31.59
N LEU A 8 -6.98 -13.32 31.77
CA LEU A 8 -5.67 -12.92 31.23
C LEU A 8 -5.26 -13.65 29.93
N PHE A 9 -6.10 -14.54 29.39
CA PHE A 9 -5.73 -15.43 28.28
C PHE A 9 -6.23 -15.03 26.88
N PHE A 10 -6.91 -13.88 26.74
CA PHE A 10 -7.50 -13.46 25.45
C PHE A 10 -6.73 -12.35 24.72
N LEU A 11 -5.52 -11.99 25.18
CA LEU A 11 -4.72 -10.92 24.55
C LEU A 11 -3.55 -11.42 23.70
N THR A 12 -3.45 -12.72 23.41
CA THR A 12 -2.59 -13.18 22.31
C THR A 12 -3.31 -12.93 20.98
N SER A 13 -3.52 -11.65 20.68
CA SER A 13 -3.79 -11.19 19.32
C SER A 13 -2.63 -11.68 18.48
N PHE A 14 -2.88 -12.71 17.67
CA PHE A 14 -1.93 -13.18 16.67
C PHE A 14 -1.52 -11.97 15.84
N ILE A 15 -0.26 -11.53 15.98
CA ILE A 15 0.33 -10.57 15.07
C ILE A 15 0.51 -11.35 13.76
N THR A 16 -0.53 -11.39 12.94
CA THR A 16 -0.41 -11.86 11.57
C THR A 16 0.39 -10.78 10.86
N TYR A 17 1.71 -10.98 10.76
CA TYR A 17 2.49 -10.30 9.74
C TYR A 17 1.88 -10.74 8.42
N ALA A 18 1.04 -9.88 7.83
CA ALA A 18 0.59 -10.10 6.48
C ALA A 18 1.86 -10.16 5.63
N ASN A 19 2.17 -11.35 5.11
CA ASN A 19 3.28 -11.50 4.18
C ASN A 19 3.02 -10.54 3.02
N GLU A 20 4.03 -9.74 2.67
CA GLU A 20 4.00 -8.98 1.42
C GLU A 20 3.69 -9.96 0.27
N LEU A 21 2.83 -9.52 -0.64
CA LEU A 21 2.47 -10.25 -1.85
C LEU A 21 3.69 -10.40 -2.77
N CYS A 22 4.57 -9.39 -2.76
CA CYS A 22 5.69 -9.28 -3.67
C CYS A 22 7.04 -9.37 -2.94
N PRO A 23 8.07 -9.95 -3.56
CA PRO A 23 9.42 -9.88 -3.04
C PRO A 23 9.92 -8.43 -2.96
N THR A 24 10.70 -8.13 -1.93
CA THR A 24 11.34 -6.83 -1.78
C THR A 24 12.36 -6.58 -2.89
N ASN A 25 12.23 -5.46 -3.63
CA ASN A 25 13.24 -5.05 -4.62
C ASN A 25 14.50 -4.50 -3.93
N LYS A 26 15.55 -5.33 -3.88
CA LYS A 26 16.85 -5.02 -3.26
C LYS A 26 17.74 -4.10 -4.09
N ASN A 27 17.37 -3.80 -5.34
CA ASN A 27 18.12 -2.89 -6.21
C ASN A 27 17.83 -1.41 -5.90
N ILE A 28 16.77 -1.12 -5.15
CA ILE A 28 16.41 0.22 -4.68
C ILE A 28 16.97 0.40 -3.25
N ALA A 29 17.58 1.56 -3.00
CA ALA A 29 18.03 1.95 -1.66
C ALA A 29 16.88 1.88 -0.64
N GLU A 30 17.17 1.41 0.57
CA GLU A 30 16.14 1.10 1.57
C GLU A 30 15.30 2.31 1.97
N ASP A 31 15.91 3.48 2.05
CA ASP A 31 15.28 4.77 2.38
C ASP A 31 14.41 5.35 1.25
N MET A 32 14.67 4.94 0.01
CA MET A 32 13.89 5.35 -1.17
C MET A 32 12.72 4.40 -1.46
N ARG A 33 12.78 3.18 -0.92
CA ARG A 33 11.77 2.13 -1.18
C ARG A 33 10.45 2.49 -0.52
N ILE A 34 9.37 2.37 -1.27
CA ILE A 34 8.02 2.47 -0.74
C ILE A 34 7.58 1.06 -0.31
N PRO A 35 7.28 0.81 0.98
CA PRO A 35 6.86 -0.51 1.44
C PRO A 35 5.48 -0.87 0.89
N GLU A 36 5.17 -2.16 0.76
CA GLU A 36 3.89 -2.60 0.19
C GLU A 36 2.68 -2.13 1.04
N SER A 37 2.90 -1.91 2.33
CA SER A 37 1.91 -1.36 3.27
C SER A 37 1.48 0.08 2.94
N HIS A 38 2.30 0.83 2.20
CA HIS A 38 1.98 2.18 1.74
C HIS A 38 0.80 2.19 0.77
N TYR A 39 0.63 1.13 -0.01
CA TYR A 39 -0.44 0.99 -1.01
C TYR A 39 -1.76 0.57 -0.34
N SER A 40 -2.22 1.40 0.60
CA SER A 40 -3.48 1.25 1.32
C SER A 40 -4.57 2.12 0.72
N LYS A 41 -5.84 1.77 0.99
CA LYS A 41 -6.98 2.60 0.57
C LYS A 41 -6.90 4.01 1.13
N GLU A 42 -6.50 4.14 2.38
CA GLU A 42 -6.37 5.42 3.07
C GLU A 42 -5.36 6.33 2.37
N ASN A 43 -4.17 5.81 2.05
CA ASN A 43 -3.15 6.58 1.36
C ASN A 43 -3.58 6.94 -0.08
N ALA A 44 -4.26 6.03 -0.77
CA ALA A 44 -4.82 6.31 -2.10
C ALA A 44 -5.90 7.41 -2.06
N ASP A 45 -6.78 7.40 -1.06
CA ASP A 45 -7.81 8.43 -0.89
C ASP A 45 -7.17 9.80 -0.56
N LEU A 46 -6.13 9.83 0.28
CA LEU A 46 -5.36 11.04 0.58
C LEU A 46 -4.66 11.59 -0.66
N ALA A 47 -4.02 10.72 -1.45
CA ALA A 47 -3.39 11.09 -2.71
C ALA A 47 -4.41 11.63 -3.73
N LEU A 48 -5.58 11.00 -3.83
CA LEU A 48 -6.66 11.46 -4.71
C LEU A 48 -7.16 12.84 -4.28
N LYS A 49 -7.39 13.06 -2.98
CA LYS A 49 -7.80 14.36 -2.43
C LYS A 49 -6.76 15.44 -2.73
N LYS A 50 -5.46 15.10 -2.61
CA LYS A 50 -4.36 16.02 -2.96
C LYS A 50 -4.42 16.43 -4.43
N LEU A 51 -4.56 15.47 -5.34
CA LEU A 51 -4.67 15.75 -6.78
C LEU A 51 -5.91 16.59 -7.11
N GLN A 52 -7.06 16.26 -6.52
CA GLN A 52 -8.28 17.04 -6.69
C GLN A 52 -8.10 18.50 -6.24
N GLY A 53 -7.45 18.72 -5.09
CA GLY A 53 -7.14 20.05 -4.60
C GLY A 53 -6.26 20.86 -5.55
N ILE A 54 -5.24 20.21 -6.14
CA ILE A 54 -4.34 20.82 -7.13
C ILE A 54 -5.13 21.22 -8.38
N VAL A 55 -5.91 20.30 -8.95
CA VAL A 55 -6.70 20.54 -10.18
C VAL A 55 -7.74 21.65 -9.98
N GLN A 56 -8.37 21.71 -8.81
CA GLN A 56 -9.34 22.75 -8.47
C GLN A 56 -8.69 24.10 -8.11
N GLY A 57 -7.36 24.14 -7.97
CA GLY A 57 -6.62 25.32 -7.53
C GLY A 57 -6.82 25.70 -6.05
N SER A 58 -7.47 24.83 -5.27
CA SER A 58 -7.67 25.00 -3.82
C SER A 58 -6.43 24.60 -3.02
N ASP A 59 -5.59 23.71 -3.58
CA ASP A 59 -4.29 23.35 -3.04
C ASP A 59 -3.16 23.87 -3.95
N LYS A 60 -2.52 24.96 -3.51
CA LYS A 60 -1.40 25.60 -4.21
C LYS A 60 -0.04 25.19 -3.67
N LYS A 61 -0.01 24.32 -2.65
CA LYS A 61 1.22 23.91 -1.97
C LYS A 61 1.62 22.52 -2.45
N TYR A 62 2.29 22.46 -3.59
CA TYR A 62 2.79 21.22 -4.14
C TYR A 62 4.11 21.47 -4.89
N GLU A 63 4.91 20.42 -5.00
CA GLU A 63 6.16 20.42 -5.74
C GLU A 63 5.99 19.62 -7.03
N TRP A 64 6.97 19.72 -7.94
CA TRP A 64 6.96 19.01 -9.22
C TRP A 64 6.77 17.49 -9.06
N ILE A 65 7.24 16.93 -7.94
CA ILE A 65 7.16 15.51 -7.60
C ILE A 65 5.80 15.09 -6.99
N THR A 66 5.02 16.04 -6.48
CA THR A 66 3.79 15.72 -5.73
C THR A 66 2.78 14.96 -6.58
N VAL A 67 2.61 15.35 -7.85
CA VAL A 67 1.65 14.71 -8.75
C VAL A 67 2.10 13.28 -9.12
N PRO A 68 3.35 13.04 -9.58
CA PRO A 68 3.86 11.68 -9.79
C PRO A 68 3.69 10.74 -8.59
N ASN A 69 4.12 11.16 -7.39
CA ASN A 69 4.03 10.31 -6.20
C ASN A 69 2.58 10.01 -5.78
N ALA A 70 1.67 10.97 -5.97
CA ALA A 70 0.24 10.75 -5.70
C ALA A 70 -0.36 9.74 -6.69
N LEU A 71 -0.07 9.87 -7.98
CA LEU A 71 -0.54 8.92 -9.00
C LEU A 71 -0.01 7.51 -8.74
N LYS A 72 1.28 7.38 -8.43
CA LYS A 72 1.94 6.13 -8.05
C LYS A 72 1.28 5.48 -6.83
N THR A 73 0.93 6.26 -5.81
CA THR A 73 0.21 5.75 -4.62
C THR A 73 -1.17 5.21 -5.00
N ILE A 74 -1.91 5.91 -5.86
CA ILE A 74 -3.24 5.50 -6.33
C ILE A 74 -3.16 4.23 -7.18
N GLU A 75 -2.25 4.19 -8.16
CA GLU A 75 -2.05 3.03 -9.04
C GLU A 75 -1.64 1.79 -8.25
N GLY A 76 -0.63 1.91 -7.38
CA GLY A 76 -0.17 0.79 -6.57
C GLY A 76 -1.27 0.23 -5.66
N TYR A 77 -2.14 1.08 -5.11
CA TYR A 77 -3.31 0.61 -4.35
C TYR A 77 -4.32 -0.14 -5.23
N ILE A 78 -4.63 0.37 -6.43
CA ILE A 78 -5.55 -0.29 -7.37
C ILE A 78 -5.01 -1.68 -7.73
N LEU A 79 -3.74 -1.77 -8.11
CA LEU A 79 -3.09 -3.03 -8.46
C LEU A 79 -3.07 -4.00 -7.27
N LYS A 80 -2.75 -3.52 -6.06
CA LYS A 80 -2.77 -4.34 -4.84
C LYS A 80 -4.17 -4.90 -4.56
N ARG A 81 -5.20 -4.04 -4.62
CA ARG A 81 -6.61 -4.43 -4.42
C ARG A 81 -7.01 -5.52 -5.41
N ASP A 82 -6.64 -5.35 -6.67
CA ASP A 82 -7.00 -6.30 -7.73
C ASP A 82 -6.24 -7.62 -7.55
N ALA A 83 -4.96 -7.60 -7.18
CA ALA A 83 -4.18 -8.79 -6.84
C ALA A 83 -4.78 -9.60 -5.68
N ILE A 84 -5.25 -8.91 -4.62
CA ILE A 84 -5.89 -9.56 -3.46
C ILE A 84 -7.29 -10.11 -3.82
N SER A 85 -8.02 -9.42 -4.68
CA SER A 85 -9.42 -9.73 -4.98
C SER A 85 -9.59 -10.75 -6.11
N ALA A 86 -8.58 -10.90 -6.97
CA ALA A 86 -8.61 -11.80 -8.11
C ALA A 86 -8.74 -13.27 -7.70
N LYS A 87 -9.47 -14.05 -8.51
CA LYS A 87 -9.72 -15.47 -8.30
C LYS A 87 -9.63 -16.22 -9.63
N GLY A 88 -9.37 -17.53 -9.55
CA GLY A 88 -9.33 -18.41 -10.71
C GLY A 88 -8.19 -18.03 -11.67
N ALA A 89 -8.44 -18.14 -12.97
CA ALA A 89 -7.42 -17.97 -14.01
C ALA A 89 -6.76 -16.57 -14.02
N MET A 90 -7.39 -15.56 -13.44
CA MET A 90 -6.86 -14.18 -13.42
C MET A 90 -5.98 -13.86 -12.21
N GLN A 91 -5.90 -14.76 -11.21
CA GLN A 91 -5.16 -14.48 -9.97
C GLN A 91 -3.67 -14.22 -10.23
N GLU A 92 -3.03 -15.07 -11.03
CA GLU A 92 -1.61 -14.94 -11.36
C GLU A 92 -1.31 -13.66 -12.15
N TYR A 93 -2.20 -13.29 -13.08
CA TYR A 93 -2.07 -12.06 -13.86
C TYR A 93 -2.07 -10.81 -12.97
N HIS A 94 -3.05 -10.67 -12.08
CA HIS A 94 -3.14 -9.49 -11.22
C HIS A 94 -2.01 -9.44 -10.19
N LEU A 95 -1.60 -10.59 -9.64
CA LEU A 95 -0.43 -10.66 -8.77
C LEU A 95 0.84 -10.24 -9.51
N SER A 96 1.05 -10.75 -10.72
CA SER A 96 2.21 -10.38 -11.55
C SER A 96 2.20 -8.89 -11.88
N ALA A 97 1.06 -8.33 -12.27
CA ALA A 97 0.95 -6.89 -12.56
C ALA A 97 1.33 -6.03 -11.35
N PHE A 98 0.83 -6.38 -10.16
CA PHE A 98 1.18 -5.68 -8.93
C PHE A 98 2.67 -5.81 -8.60
N CYS A 99 3.26 -7.01 -8.70
CA CYS A 99 4.67 -7.19 -8.39
C CYS A 99 5.61 -6.55 -9.41
N THR A 100 5.23 -6.48 -10.69
CA THR A 100 5.96 -5.70 -11.69
C THR A 100 5.96 -4.21 -11.34
N PHE A 101 4.83 -3.67 -10.85
CA PHE A 101 4.78 -2.30 -10.36
C PHE A 101 5.68 -2.11 -9.11
N MET A 102 5.64 -3.04 -8.15
CA MET A 102 6.52 -3.00 -6.98
C MET A 102 8.01 -3.01 -7.34
N GLU A 103 8.38 -3.73 -8.40
CA GLU A 103 9.75 -3.79 -8.90
C GLU A 103 10.15 -2.50 -9.64
N SER A 104 9.26 -1.97 -10.49
CA SER A 104 9.60 -0.96 -11.49
C SER A 104 9.12 0.46 -11.17
N SER A 105 8.39 0.68 -10.08
CA SER A 105 7.86 2.01 -9.75
C SER A 105 7.71 2.30 -8.26
N ALA A 106 7.85 1.33 -7.34
CA ALA A 106 7.60 1.55 -5.90
C ALA A 106 8.77 2.22 -5.13
N TRP A 107 9.18 3.40 -5.59
CA TRP A 107 10.11 4.30 -4.88
C TRP A 107 9.63 5.75 -4.98
N TYR A 108 10.06 6.60 -4.06
CA TYR A 108 9.84 8.05 -4.19
C TYR A 108 10.73 8.60 -5.30
N ASP A 109 10.17 9.41 -6.20
CA ASP A 109 10.95 10.08 -7.25
C ASP A 109 11.89 11.19 -6.71
#